data_AF-A0A948F2F2-F1
#
_entry.id   AF-A0A948F2F2-F1
#
_cell.length_a   1.000
_cell.length_b   1.000
_cell.length_c   1.000
_cell.angle_alpha   90.00
_cell.angle_beta   90.00
_cell.angle_gamma   90.00
#
_symmetry.space_group_name_H-M   'P 1'
#
loop_
_entity.id
_entity.type
_entity.pdbx_description
1 polymer ?
#
loop_
_entity_poly.entity_id
_entity_poly.type
_entity_poly.pdbx_seq_one_letter_code
_entity_poly.pdbx_strand_id
1 'polypeptide(L)'
;MRSSGILRLCALSAFLFPAPLCLLDGCAARQSVPGRGSGDVVLREMVPPDGPWRPHELSRCVGADQAVPCRDALEVLSTAHALFLVGEGGDAVIELELYLSGQGRGEGLAWLTLGQLYVLAGQGEPSIEPREGPGAITGDWDVDRPRLLARAEKVLRVAASLRPDDSVVDFLLADAARARGDMPAAAALVEQGLGKCTLASSTAVLVRYQGLNPHPAAQTGGVEPEYPAAAARDGISGEVVLDLLVGPTGRVSQVSVASSPDRRLGEAAVSAMRQAEFAPGRLGKYPVWSWVRATVAFR
;
A
#
# COMPACT_ATOMS: atom_id res chain seq x y z
N MET A 1 -11.17 47.72 49.29
CA MET A 1 -12.54 48.04 48.85
C MET A 1 -13.06 46.86 48.03
N ARG A 2 -14.14 46.24 48.54
CA ARG A 2 -15.18 45.39 47.93
C ARG A 2 -14.76 44.46 46.76
N SER A 3 -14.71 43.13 46.89
CA SER A 3 -15.68 42.13 47.38
C SER A 3 -16.90 41.90 46.46
N SER A 4 -17.00 40.63 46.02
CA SER A 4 -18.20 39.76 46.00
C SER A 4 -19.08 39.60 44.75
N GLY A 5 -19.42 38.31 44.54
CA GLY A 5 -20.56 37.75 43.79
C GLY A 5 -20.11 36.72 42.74
N ILE A 6 -19.82 35.44 43.00
CA ILE A 6 -20.48 34.35 43.76
C ILE A 6 -21.85 33.92 43.21
N LEU A 7 -21.87 32.66 42.72
CA LEU A 7 -22.95 31.65 42.66
C LEU A 7 -24.18 32.00 41.79
N ARG A 8 -24.85 31.11 41.04
CA ARG A 8 -25.25 29.68 41.13
C ARG A 8 -26.00 29.42 39.79
N LEU A 9 -26.08 28.26 39.15
CA LEU A 9 -26.76 27.04 39.59
C LEU A 9 -26.57 25.95 38.50
N CYS A 10 -26.23 24.74 38.92
CA CYS A 10 -26.40 23.49 38.17
C CYS A 10 -27.87 23.03 38.12
N ALA A 11 -28.11 22.01 37.29
CA ALA A 11 -29.29 21.10 37.18
C ALA A 11 -30.38 21.59 36.21
N LEU A 12 -30.99 20.76 35.35
CA LEU A 12 -31.45 19.36 35.46
C LEU A 12 -31.45 18.66 34.07
N SER A 13 -30.88 17.44 33.96
CA SER A 13 -31.57 16.15 33.69
C SER A 13 -31.73 15.78 32.20
N ALA A 14 -31.06 14.76 31.62
CA ALA A 14 -31.07 13.31 31.88
C ALA A 14 -32.41 12.61 31.54
N PHE A 15 -32.30 11.36 31.05
CA PHE A 15 -33.31 10.40 30.54
C PHE A 15 -33.43 10.38 29.00
N LEU A 16 -33.25 9.27 28.26
CA LEU A 16 -33.41 7.85 28.60
C LEU A 16 -32.37 6.96 27.89
N PHE A 17 -31.70 6.12 28.68
CA PHE A 17 -31.38 4.72 28.31
C PHE A 17 -32.56 3.84 28.77
N PRO A 18 -32.74 2.63 28.21
CA PRO A 18 -32.21 1.47 28.94
C PRO A 18 -31.62 0.38 28.03
N ALA A 19 -30.51 -0.23 28.48
CA ALA A 19 -30.20 -1.63 28.19
C ALA A 19 -31.07 -2.51 29.13
N PRO A 20 -31.29 -3.82 28.87
CA PRO A 20 -30.22 -4.80 29.16
C PRO A 20 -30.21 -6.15 28.39
N LEU A 21 -29.06 -6.83 28.48
CA LEU A 21 -28.81 -8.27 28.69
C LEU A 21 -29.39 -9.36 27.75
N CYS A 22 -28.48 -10.11 27.09
CA CYS A 22 -28.27 -11.59 27.16
C CYS A 22 -27.16 -11.96 26.15
N LEU A 23 -25.93 -12.31 26.57
CA LEU A 23 -25.43 -13.68 26.79
C LEU A 23 -25.82 -14.67 25.67
N LEU A 24 -24.85 -15.11 24.86
CA LEU A 24 -24.31 -16.48 24.86
C LEU A 24 -23.23 -16.65 23.77
N ASP A 25 -22.06 -17.10 24.24
CA ASP A 25 -21.11 -18.05 23.65
C ASP A 25 -20.53 -17.88 22.23
N GLY A 26 -19.19 -17.75 22.22
CA GLY A 26 -18.37 -18.84 21.68
C GLY A 26 -17.83 -18.68 20.27
N CYS A 27 -16.65 -18.06 20.13
CA CYS A 27 -15.46 -18.67 19.53
C CYS A 27 -14.34 -17.63 19.39
N ALA A 28 -13.59 -17.43 20.48
CA ALA A 28 -12.23 -16.93 20.38
C ALA A 28 -11.32 -18.11 20.04
N ALA A 29 -10.94 -18.25 18.77
CA ALA A 29 -9.87 -19.17 18.39
C ALA A 29 -8.51 -18.48 18.63
N ARG A 30 -8.11 -18.40 19.91
CA ARG A 30 -6.69 -18.32 20.26
C ARG A 30 -6.16 -19.75 20.21
N GLN A 31 -5.38 -20.08 19.19
CA GLN A 31 -4.53 -21.25 19.25
C GLN A 31 -3.20 -20.84 19.87
N SER A 32 -3.05 -21.09 21.17
CA SER A 32 -1.76 -21.12 21.84
C SER A 32 -1.24 -22.55 21.78
N VAL A 33 -0.13 -22.77 21.08
CA VAL A 33 0.67 -24.00 21.21
C VAL A 33 1.64 -23.80 22.37
N PRO A 34 1.64 -24.64 23.42
CA PRO A 34 2.61 -24.51 24.49
C PRO A 34 3.86 -25.34 24.18
N GLY A 35 5.02 -24.65 24.11
CA GLY A 35 6.35 -25.23 24.06
C GLY A 35 7.33 -24.30 24.79
N ARG A 36 8.20 -24.86 25.64
CA ARG A 36 9.02 -24.13 26.61
C ARG A 36 10.03 -23.16 25.97
N GLY A 37 10.01 -21.91 26.45
CA GLY A 37 11.07 -20.92 26.30
C GLY A 37 11.14 -20.24 24.93
N SER A 38 10.02 -19.65 24.48
CA SER A 38 9.89 -18.93 23.20
C SER A 38 9.58 -17.45 23.48
N GLY A 39 10.20 -16.54 22.75
CA GLY A 39 9.97 -15.12 22.89
C GLY A 39 8.79 -14.64 22.07
N ASP A 40 7.71 -14.21 22.74
CA ASP A 40 6.52 -13.69 22.06
C ASP A 40 6.89 -12.56 21.08
N VAL A 41 6.58 -12.74 19.80
CA VAL A 41 6.80 -11.73 18.75
C VAL A 41 5.53 -10.93 18.51
N VAL A 42 5.58 -9.61 18.71
CA VAL A 42 4.48 -8.68 18.43
C VAL A 42 4.83 -7.83 17.22
N LEU A 43 3.93 -7.81 16.22
CA LEU A 43 4.13 -7.11 14.95
C LEU A 43 3.24 -5.87 14.84
N ARG A 44 3.78 -4.78 14.28
CA ARG A 44 3.04 -3.54 13.97
C ARG A 44 3.49 -2.96 12.64
N GLU A 45 2.53 -2.54 11.80
CA GLU A 45 2.81 -1.81 10.57
C GLU A 45 3.36 -0.42 10.89
N MET A 46 4.30 0.05 10.05
CA MET A 46 4.82 1.40 10.16
C MET A 46 5.15 2.02 8.79
N VAL A 47 5.25 3.34 8.78
CA VAL A 47 5.95 4.11 7.74
C VAL A 47 7.44 3.73 7.75
N PRO A 48 8.17 3.83 6.62
CA PRO A 48 9.62 3.71 6.63
C PRO A 48 10.26 4.45 7.82
N PRO A 49 11.00 3.75 8.70
CA PRO A 49 11.61 4.38 9.87
C PRO A 49 12.71 5.38 9.47
N ASP A 50 12.89 6.44 10.27
CA ASP A 50 13.97 7.40 10.10
C ASP A 50 15.35 6.75 10.40
N GLY A 51 16.42 7.19 9.72
CA GLY A 51 17.81 6.75 9.99
C GLY A 51 18.56 6.20 8.77
N PRO A 52 19.68 5.46 8.98
CA PRO A 52 20.53 4.95 7.90
C PRO A 52 19.93 3.70 7.24
N TRP A 53 18.68 3.82 6.80
CA TRP A 53 18.01 2.84 5.98
C TRP A 53 18.33 3.11 4.52
N ARG A 54 18.57 2.05 3.75
CA ARG A 54 18.57 2.19 2.29
C ARG A 54 17.13 1.96 1.85
N PRO A 55 16.51 2.88 1.08
CA PRO A 55 15.30 2.55 0.35
C PRO A 55 15.53 1.22 -0.36
N HIS A 56 14.56 0.30 -0.28
CA HIS A 56 14.64 -0.89 -1.12
C HIS A 56 14.32 -0.49 -2.55
N GLU A 57 15.38 -0.03 -3.18
CA GLU A 57 15.52 0.11 -4.59
C GLU A 57 16.28 -1.13 -5.03
N LEU A 58 15.70 -1.93 -5.94
CA LEU A 58 16.54 -2.83 -6.74
C LEU A 58 17.70 -1.97 -7.27
N SER A 59 18.90 -2.51 -7.41
CA SER A 59 20.06 -1.71 -7.84
C SER A 59 19.86 -0.92 -9.14
N ARG A 60 18.83 -1.28 -9.93
CA ARG A 60 18.36 -0.58 -11.12
C ARG A 60 17.34 0.56 -10.89
N CYS A 61 16.68 0.64 -9.73
CA CYS A 61 15.64 1.63 -9.42
C CYS A 61 16.16 3.03 -9.01
N VAL A 62 17.47 3.27 -9.09
CA VAL A 62 18.10 4.47 -8.52
C VAL A 62 17.51 5.75 -9.12
N GLY A 63 16.90 6.57 -8.28
CA GLY A 63 16.33 7.87 -8.68
C GLY A 63 15.06 7.80 -9.53
N ALA A 64 14.48 6.61 -9.75
CA ALA A 64 13.30 6.41 -10.60
C ALA A 64 12.05 7.17 -10.11
N ASP A 65 11.97 7.46 -8.81
CA ASP A 65 10.88 8.22 -8.18
C ASP A 65 11.29 9.65 -7.77
N GLN A 66 12.54 10.04 -8.01
CA GLN A 66 13.06 11.38 -7.63
C GLN A 66 12.92 12.41 -8.75
N ALA A 67 12.49 11.99 -9.95
CA ALA A 67 12.16 12.90 -11.03
C ALA A 67 10.92 13.70 -10.64
N VAL A 68 11.13 14.94 -10.16
CA VAL A 68 10.04 15.88 -9.90
C VAL A 68 9.36 16.16 -11.24
N PRO A 69 8.04 15.88 -11.38
CA PRO A 69 7.33 16.20 -12.61
C PRO A 69 7.44 17.69 -12.93
N CYS A 70 7.39 18.06 -14.22
CA CYS A 70 7.33 19.47 -14.58
C CYS A 70 6.15 20.14 -13.87
N ARG A 71 6.25 21.45 -13.60
CA ARG A 71 5.17 22.20 -12.93
C ARG A 71 3.82 21.96 -13.62
N ASP A 72 3.79 22.02 -14.94
CA ASP A 72 2.60 21.78 -15.74
C ASP A 72 2.05 20.35 -15.57
N ALA A 73 2.93 19.36 -15.39
CA ALA A 73 2.54 17.98 -15.12
C ALA A 73 1.88 17.84 -13.73
N LEU A 74 2.40 18.54 -12.72
CA LEU A 74 1.78 18.58 -11.40
C LEU A 74 0.42 19.28 -11.43
N GLU A 75 0.31 20.38 -12.18
CA GLU A 75 -0.94 21.13 -12.34
C GLU A 75 -2.01 20.26 -13.02
N VAL A 76 -1.70 19.59 -14.14
CA VAL A 76 -2.69 18.72 -14.82
C VAL A 76 -3.08 17.51 -13.97
N LEU A 77 -2.13 16.87 -13.26
CA LEU A 77 -2.44 15.74 -12.37
C LEU A 77 -3.35 16.16 -11.21
N SER A 78 -3.10 17.34 -10.66
CA SER A 78 -3.95 17.93 -9.61
C SER A 78 -5.35 18.22 -10.13
N THR A 79 -5.47 18.83 -11.31
CA THR A 79 -6.76 19.12 -11.95
C THR A 79 -7.54 17.85 -12.26
N ALA A 80 -6.87 16.85 -12.87
CA ALA A 80 -7.49 15.57 -13.17
C ALA A 80 -8.03 14.88 -11.91
N HIS A 81 -7.32 14.98 -10.78
CA HIS A 81 -7.81 14.44 -9.53
C HIS A 81 -9.01 15.22 -8.98
N ALA A 82 -8.98 16.55 -9.03
CA ALA A 82 -10.09 17.39 -8.57
C ALA A 82 -11.37 17.10 -9.35
N LEU A 83 -11.27 16.95 -10.68
CA LEU A 83 -12.38 16.57 -11.56
C LEU A 83 -12.95 15.20 -11.20
N PHE A 84 -12.07 14.22 -10.98
CA PHE A 84 -12.50 12.89 -10.54
C PHE A 84 -13.28 12.91 -9.21
N LEU A 85 -12.83 13.70 -8.23
CA LEU A 85 -13.51 13.80 -6.92
C LEU A 85 -14.93 14.39 -7.01
N VAL A 86 -15.20 15.23 -8.01
CA VAL A 86 -16.53 15.83 -8.22
C VAL A 86 -17.42 15.02 -9.18
N GLY A 87 -16.98 13.82 -9.57
CA GLY A 87 -17.72 12.94 -10.48
C GLY A 87 -17.61 13.31 -11.95
N GLU A 88 -16.69 14.21 -12.31
CA GLU A 88 -16.39 14.64 -13.68
C GLU A 88 -15.12 13.95 -14.19
N GLY A 89 -14.97 12.66 -13.91
CA GLY A 89 -13.78 11.90 -14.29
C GLY A 89 -13.60 11.75 -15.81
N GLY A 90 -14.68 11.88 -16.59
CA GLY A 90 -14.61 12.00 -18.05
C GLY A 90 -13.83 13.25 -18.49
N ASP A 91 -14.02 14.38 -17.82
CA ASP A 91 -13.27 15.62 -18.09
C ASP A 91 -11.81 15.46 -17.67
N ALA A 92 -11.54 14.73 -16.58
CA ALA A 92 -10.17 14.40 -16.18
C ALA A 92 -9.41 13.62 -17.27
N VAL A 93 -10.09 12.69 -17.93
CA VAL A 93 -9.54 11.95 -19.08
C VAL A 93 -9.23 12.89 -20.25
N ILE A 94 -10.14 13.82 -20.56
CA ILE A 94 -9.96 14.79 -21.65
C ILE A 94 -8.78 15.71 -21.38
N GLU A 95 -8.70 16.29 -20.17
CA GLU A 95 -7.60 17.18 -19.77
C GLU A 95 -6.23 16.49 -19.89
N LEU A 96 -6.13 15.24 -19.44
CA LEU A 96 -4.91 14.45 -19.56
C LEU A 96 -4.57 14.14 -21.02
N GLU A 97 -5.56 13.77 -21.85
CA GLU A 97 -5.35 13.52 -23.29
C GLU A 97 -4.84 14.77 -24.03
N LEU A 98 -5.41 15.95 -23.73
CA LEU A 98 -4.99 17.22 -24.30
C LEU A 98 -3.55 17.55 -23.90
N TYR A 99 -3.24 17.44 -22.61
CA TYR A 99 -1.90 17.67 -22.10
C TYR A 99 -0.86 16.75 -22.74
N LEU A 100 -1.14 15.44 -22.78
CA LEU A 100 -0.24 14.41 -23.32
C LEU A 100 -0.09 14.47 -24.83
N SER A 101 -1.09 14.98 -25.55
CA SER A 101 -1.01 15.22 -27.00
C SER A 101 -0.08 16.38 -27.35
N GLY A 102 0.01 17.37 -26.47
CA GLY A 102 0.87 18.55 -26.58
C GLY A 102 2.21 18.37 -25.87
N GLN A 103 2.40 19.14 -24.80
CA GLN A 103 3.68 19.29 -24.09
C GLN A 103 4.01 18.12 -23.14
N GLY A 104 3.03 17.31 -22.75
CA GLY A 104 3.17 16.25 -21.76
C GLY A 104 3.71 14.91 -22.27
N ARG A 105 4.19 14.81 -23.52
CA ARG A 105 4.55 13.52 -24.14
C ARG A 105 5.58 12.70 -23.35
N GLY A 106 6.49 13.36 -22.64
CA GLY A 106 7.52 12.73 -21.81
C GLY A 106 7.09 12.41 -20.38
N GLU A 107 5.88 12.78 -19.96
CA GLU A 107 5.44 12.73 -18.56
C GLU A 107 4.84 11.37 -18.22
N GLY A 108 5.70 10.43 -17.77
CA GLY A 108 5.30 9.07 -17.48
C GLY A 108 4.18 8.93 -16.43
N LEU A 109 4.13 9.81 -15.42
CA LEU A 109 3.10 9.77 -14.38
C LEU A 109 1.73 10.24 -14.90
N ALA A 110 1.71 11.18 -15.85
CA ALA A 110 0.49 11.61 -16.53
C ALA A 110 -0.05 10.49 -17.43
N TRP A 111 0.82 9.81 -18.19
CA TRP A 111 0.45 8.61 -18.96
C TRP A 111 -0.09 7.49 -18.06
N LEU A 112 0.54 7.24 -16.91
CA LEU A 112 0.06 6.24 -15.95
C LEU A 112 -1.34 6.58 -15.42
N THR A 113 -1.54 7.84 -14.99
CA THR A 113 -2.83 8.31 -14.47
C THR A 113 -3.93 8.19 -15.52
N LEU A 114 -3.68 8.61 -16.76
CA LEU A 114 -4.63 8.44 -17.86
C LEU A 114 -4.95 6.96 -18.11
N GLY A 115 -3.93 6.10 -18.07
CA GLY A 115 -4.09 4.66 -18.24
C GLY A 115 -4.98 4.05 -17.16
N GLN A 116 -4.78 4.44 -15.90
CA GLN A 116 -5.61 4.01 -14.78
C GLN A 116 -7.08 4.44 -14.94
N LEU A 117 -7.33 5.69 -15.35
CA LEU A 117 -8.69 6.15 -15.61
C LEU A 117 -9.36 5.34 -16.72
N TYR A 118 -8.66 5.01 -17.81
CA TYR A 118 -9.22 4.13 -18.82
C TYR A 118 -9.44 2.68 -18.35
N VAL A 119 -8.59 2.14 -17.48
CA VAL A 119 -8.81 0.82 -16.86
C VAL A 119 -10.10 0.84 -16.06
N LEU A 120 -10.28 1.83 -15.19
CA LEU A 120 -11.49 1.98 -14.39
C LEU A 120 -12.71 2.12 -15.32
N ALA A 121 -12.60 2.90 -16.40
CA ALA A 121 -13.74 3.17 -17.29
C ALA A 121 -14.14 1.88 -18.01
N GLY A 122 -13.17 1.10 -18.47
CA GLY A 122 -13.38 -0.23 -19.04
C GLY A 122 -13.82 -1.30 -18.03
N GLN A 123 -13.82 -1.01 -16.73
CA GLN A 123 -14.40 -1.83 -15.67
C GLN A 123 -15.83 -1.42 -15.30
N GLY A 124 -16.36 -0.36 -15.92
CA GLY A 124 -17.74 0.11 -15.75
C GLY A 124 -17.92 1.07 -14.58
N GLU A 125 -16.88 1.81 -14.21
CA GLU A 125 -16.99 2.90 -13.24
C GLU A 125 -17.68 4.11 -13.91
N PRO A 126 -18.90 4.50 -13.50
CA PRO A 126 -19.68 5.51 -14.22
C PRO A 126 -19.13 6.94 -14.09
N SER A 127 -18.38 7.20 -13.02
CA SER A 127 -17.84 8.54 -12.72
C SER A 127 -16.74 9.01 -13.67
N ILE A 128 -16.32 8.18 -14.62
CA ILE A 128 -15.18 8.42 -15.52
C ILE A 128 -15.50 8.14 -17.01
N GLU A 129 -16.76 7.89 -17.34
CA GLU A 129 -17.18 7.67 -18.73
C GLU A 129 -16.98 8.96 -19.55
N PRO A 130 -16.01 9.01 -20.49
CA PRO A 130 -15.74 10.23 -21.24
C PRO A 130 -16.88 10.50 -22.21
N ARG A 131 -17.39 11.72 -22.24
CA ARG A 131 -18.43 12.14 -23.21
C ARG A 131 -17.85 12.57 -24.56
N GLU A 132 -16.56 12.91 -24.59
CA GLU A 132 -15.87 13.41 -25.77
C GLU A 132 -14.46 12.80 -25.92
N GLY A 133 -13.83 13.05 -27.07
CA GLY A 133 -12.46 12.61 -27.36
C GLY A 133 -12.32 11.11 -27.72
N PRO A 134 -11.09 10.58 -27.76
CA PRO A 134 -10.81 9.20 -28.19
C PRO A 134 -11.49 8.12 -27.33
N GLY A 135 -11.90 8.47 -26.11
CA GLY A 135 -12.58 7.61 -25.16
C GLY A 135 -14.10 7.77 -25.12
N ALA A 136 -14.69 8.59 -26.00
CA ALA A 136 -16.11 8.89 -25.97
C ALA A 136 -16.96 7.61 -26.03
N ILE A 137 -17.85 7.45 -25.04
CA ILE A 137 -18.79 6.35 -24.96
C ILE A 137 -19.93 6.52 -25.97
N THR A 138 -20.41 5.40 -26.50
CA THR A 138 -21.55 5.34 -27.43
C THR A 138 -22.86 5.07 -26.70
N GLY A 139 -22.80 4.65 -25.43
CA GLY A 139 -23.95 4.20 -24.65
C GLY A 139 -24.24 2.71 -24.80
N ASP A 140 -23.43 1.99 -25.58
CA ASP A 140 -23.47 0.53 -25.70
C ASP A 140 -22.24 -0.06 -25.02
N TRP A 141 -22.44 -0.68 -23.85
CA TRP A 141 -21.36 -1.22 -23.04
C TRP A 141 -20.57 -2.34 -23.72
N ASP A 142 -21.23 -3.17 -24.53
CA ASP A 142 -20.57 -4.26 -25.24
C ASP A 142 -19.62 -3.73 -26.33
N VAL A 143 -19.88 -2.53 -26.83
CA VAL A 143 -19.03 -1.79 -27.76
C VAL A 143 -17.97 -0.96 -27.03
N ASP A 144 -18.34 -0.27 -25.96
CA ASP A 144 -17.50 0.71 -25.27
C ASP A 144 -16.42 0.02 -24.42
N ARG A 145 -16.76 -1.04 -23.69
CA ARG A 145 -15.82 -1.79 -22.84
C ARG A 145 -14.54 -2.22 -23.57
N PRO A 146 -14.59 -2.97 -24.70
CA PRO A 146 -13.38 -3.39 -25.39
C PRO A 146 -12.58 -2.21 -25.94
N ARG A 147 -13.23 -1.11 -26.35
CA ARG A 147 -12.55 0.10 -26.83
C ARG A 147 -11.80 0.82 -25.71
N LEU A 148 -12.43 1.00 -24.55
CA LEU A 148 -11.83 1.63 -23.38
C LEU A 148 -10.64 0.82 -22.87
N LEU A 149 -10.78 -0.51 -22.76
CA LEU A 149 -9.68 -1.38 -22.33
C LEU A 149 -8.52 -1.43 -23.35
N ALA A 150 -8.81 -1.37 -24.65
CA ALA A 150 -7.78 -1.26 -25.68
C ALA A 150 -7.04 0.09 -25.60
N ARG A 151 -7.75 1.18 -25.31
CA ARG A 151 -7.14 2.51 -25.08
C ARG A 151 -6.27 2.48 -23.82
N ALA A 152 -6.75 1.91 -22.72
CA ALA A 152 -6.00 1.73 -21.48
C ALA A 152 -4.67 1.02 -21.73
N GLU A 153 -4.69 -0.11 -22.44
CA GLU A 153 -3.48 -0.86 -22.77
C GLU A 153 -2.49 -0.03 -23.60
N LYS A 154 -2.97 0.70 -24.62
CA LYS A 154 -2.12 1.55 -25.46
C LYS A 154 -1.43 2.65 -24.64
N VAL A 155 -2.19 3.34 -23.80
CA VAL A 155 -1.72 4.43 -22.92
C VAL A 155 -0.71 3.89 -21.90
N LEU A 156 -1.01 2.76 -21.26
CA LEU A 156 -0.13 2.13 -20.27
C LEU A 156 1.16 1.60 -20.89
N ARG A 157 1.15 1.14 -22.15
CA ARG A 157 2.39 0.77 -22.86
C ARG A 157 3.29 1.97 -23.14
N VAL A 158 2.73 3.17 -23.35
CA VAL A 158 3.53 4.40 -23.42
C VAL A 158 4.11 4.71 -22.03
N ALA A 159 3.30 4.63 -20.98
CA ALA A 159 3.78 4.78 -19.60
C ALA A 159 4.93 3.79 -19.29
N ALA A 160 4.81 2.53 -19.71
CA ALA A 160 5.85 1.51 -19.54
C ALA A 160 7.17 1.89 -20.23
N SER A 161 7.12 2.55 -21.40
CA SER A 161 8.33 2.99 -22.08
C SER A 161 9.05 4.14 -21.36
N LEU A 162 8.29 4.99 -20.67
CA LEU A 162 8.81 6.12 -19.89
C LEU A 162 9.17 5.73 -18.45
N ARG A 163 8.57 4.64 -17.94
CA ARG A 163 8.72 4.11 -16.58
C ARG A 163 8.96 2.58 -16.64
N PRO A 164 10.07 2.13 -17.26
CA PRO A 164 10.28 0.70 -17.55
C PRO A 164 10.36 -0.18 -16.31
N ASP A 165 10.83 0.41 -15.21
CA ASP A 165 11.05 -0.25 -13.93
C ASP A 165 9.86 -0.11 -12.96
N ASP A 166 8.73 0.45 -13.39
CA ASP A 166 7.58 0.70 -12.51
C ASP A 166 6.56 -0.44 -12.54
N SER A 167 6.46 -1.17 -11.42
CA SER A 167 5.55 -2.31 -11.25
C SER A 167 4.08 -1.91 -11.36
N VAL A 168 3.74 -0.65 -11.05
CA VAL A 168 2.36 -0.15 -11.10
C VAL A 168 1.81 -0.20 -12.52
N VAL A 169 2.66 0.05 -13.53
CA VAL A 169 2.25 -0.04 -14.93
C VAL A 169 1.81 -1.46 -15.27
N ASP A 170 2.58 -2.47 -14.85
CA ASP A 170 2.24 -3.88 -15.10
C ASP A 170 1.00 -4.32 -14.32
N PHE A 171 0.81 -3.81 -13.09
CA PHE A 171 -0.38 -4.07 -12.30
C PHE A 171 -1.65 -3.51 -12.96
N LEU A 172 -1.60 -2.30 -13.52
CA LEU A 172 -2.71 -1.72 -14.28
C LEU A 172 -2.95 -2.46 -15.61
N LEU A 173 -1.88 -2.88 -16.31
CA LEU A 173 -2.01 -3.74 -17.49
C LEU A 173 -2.65 -5.08 -17.13
N ALA A 174 -2.30 -5.66 -15.98
CA ALA A 174 -2.91 -6.88 -15.48
C ALA A 174 -4.40 -6.68 -15.20
N ASP A 175 -4.81 -5.50 -14.72
CA ASP A 175 -6.21 -5.14 -14.55
C ASP A 175 -6.98 -4.99 -15.85
N ALA A 176 -6.36 -4.39 -16.87
CA ALA A 176 -6.93 -4.36 -18.20
C ALA A 176 -7.11 -5.80 -18.76
N ALA A 177 -6.13 -6.69 -18.54
CA ALA A 177 -6.22 -8.09 -18.94
C ALA A 177 -7.35 -8.85 -18.20
N ARG A 178 -7.45 -8.72 -16.87
CA ARG A 178 -8.56 -9.28 -16.08
C ARG A 178 -9.92 -8.76 -16.56
N ALA A 179 -10.01 -7.45 -16.79
CA ALA A 179 -11.23 -6.81 -17.28
C ALA A 179 -11.63 -7.29 -18.69
N ARG A 180 -10.71 -7.86 -19.48
CA ARG A 180 -11.01 -8.53 -20.75
C ARG A 180 -11.30 -10.03 -20.60
N GLY A 181 -11.16 -10.61 -19.41
CA GLY A 181 -11.27 -12.04 -19.16
C GLY A 181 -9.99 -12.85 -19.44
N ASP A 182 -8.86 -12.19 -19.71
CA ASP A 182 -7.58 -12.83 -19.96
C ASP A 182 -6.78 -12.99 -18.66
N MET A 183 -7.15 -14.01 -17.88
CA MET A 183 -6.50 -14.32 -16.60
C MET A 183 -5.04 -14.78 -16.75
N PRO A 184 -4.65 -15.59 -17.76
CA PRO A 184 -3.25 -15.95 -17.98
C PRO A 184 -2.35 -14.73 -18.27
N ALA A 185 -2.78 -13.81 -19.15
CA ALA A 185 -2.00 -12.59 -19.40
C ALA A 185 -1.91 -11.71 -18.14
N ALA A 186 -3.00 -11.60 -17.38
CA ALA A 186 -2.98 -10.87 -16.12
C ALA A 186 -1.98 -11.45 -15.10
N ALA A 187 -1.90 -12.78 -14.99
CA ALA A 187 -0.96 -13.44 -14.10
C ALA A 187 0.50 -13.16 -14.51
N ALA A 188 0.81 -13.27 -15.80
CA ALA A 188 2.13 -12.97 -16.33
C ALA A 188 2.55 -11.51 -16.08
N LEU A 189 1.62 -10.56 -16.23
CA LEU A 189 1.86 -9.14 -15.96
C LEU A 189 2.10 -8.87 -14.47
N VAL A 190 1.38 -9.53 -13.57
CA VAL A 190 1.66 -9.44 -12.13
C VAL A 190 3.05 -9.99 -11.81
N GLU A 191 3.41 -11.15 -12.35
CA GLU A 191 4.73 -11.75 -12.14
C GLU A 191 5.85 -10.85 -12.67
N GLN A 192 5.65 -10.23 -13.84
CA GLN A 192 6.55 -9.23 -14.38
C GLN A 192 6.68 -8.02 -13.44
N GLY A 193 5.56 -7.47 -12.97
CA GLY A 193 5.54 -6.33 -12.05
C GLY A 193 6.21 -6.63 -10.71
N LEU A 194 6.03 -7.86 -10.19
CA LEU A 194 6.71 -8.35 -8.99
C LEU A 194 8.24 -8.32 -9.09
N GLY A 195 8.76 -8.44 -10.32
CA GLY A 195 10.19 -8.33 -10.59
C GLY A 195 10.71 -6.90 -10.63
N LYS A 196 9.85 -5.87 -10.57
CA LYS A 196 10.15 -4.44 -10.79
C LYS A 196 10.08 -3.60 -9.51
N CYS A 197 10.36 -2.30 -9.65
CA CYS A 197 10.32 -1.31 -8.58
C CYS A 197 8.87 -0.86 -8.36
N THR A 198 8.44 -0.79 -7.11
CA THR A 198 7.15 -0.17 -6.76
C THR A 198 7.39 1.28 -6.39
N LEU A 199 7.21 2.20 -7.36
CA LEU A 199 7.51 3.62 -7.18
C LEU A 199 6.39 4.31 -6.37
N ALA A 200 6.76 5.17 -5.42
CA ALA A 200 5.82 5.78 -4.48
C ALA A 200 4.85 6.75 -5.19
N SER A 201 5.31 7.53 -6.18
CA SER A 201 4.43 8.43 -6.95
C SER A 201 3.33 7.66 -7.69
N SER A 202 3.71 6.56 -8.33
CA SER A 202 2.78 5.68 -9.07
C SER A 202 1.83 4.95 -8.13
N THR A 203 2.34 4.52 -6.98
CA THR A 203 1.54 3.91 -5.91
C THR A 203 0.51 4.89 -5.36
N ALA A 204 0.89 6.16 -5.19
CA ALA A 204 -0.03 7.21 -4.75
C ALA A 204 -1.17 7.43 -5.78
N VAL A 205 -0.88 7.31 -7.07
CA VAL A 205 -1.89 7.35 -8.14
C VAL A 205 -2.87 6.17 -8.00
N LEU A 206 -2.38 4.94 -7.76
CA LEU A 206 -3.26 3.79 -7.48
C LEU A 206 -4.19 4.08 -6.30
N VAL A 207 -3.65 4.44 -5.15
CA VAL A 207 -4.42 4.68 -3.92
C VAL A 207 -5.48 5.76 -4.14
N ARG A 208 -5.12 6.83 -4.84
CA ARG A 208 -5.96 8.00 -5.08
C ARG A 208 -7.20 7.70 -5.93
N TYR A 209 -7.05 6.89 -6.98
CA TYR A 209 -8.14 6.65 -7.95
C TYR A 209 -8.83 5.28 -7.78
N GLN A 210 -8.14 4.27 -7.22
CA GLN A 210 -8.73 2.95 -6.96
C GLN A 210 -9.17 2.76 -5.51
N GLY A 211 -8.96 3.74 -4.62
CA GLY A 211 -9.36 3.66 -3.22
C GLY A 211 -8.77 2.44 -2.50
N LEU A 212 -7.56 2.02 -2.90
CA LEU A 212 -6.95 0.79 -2.38
C LEU A 212 -6.55 0.96 -0.92
N ASN A 213 -6.97 0.02 -0.09
CA ASN A 213 -6.58 -0.04 1.30
C ASN A 213 -5.25 -0.80 1.45
N PRO A 214 -4.27 -0.25 2.20
CA PRO A 214 -3.11 -1.00 2.64
C PRO A 214 -3.51 -2.15 3.55
N HIS A 215 -2.95 -3.32 3.28
CA HIS A 215 -2.96 -4.46 4.17
C HIS A 215 -1.52 -4.75 4.58
N PRO A 216 -1.17 -4.66 5.87
CA PRO A 216 0.20 -4.91 6.30
C PRO A 216 0.65 -6.33 6.04
N ALA A 217 1.97 -6.49 5.94
CA ALA A 217 2.56 -7.81 5.97
C ALA A 217 2.25 -8.49 7.32
N ALA A 218 1.92 -9.78 7.27
CA ALA A 218 1.59 -10.58 8.44
C ALA A 218 2.49 -11.81 8.47
N GLN A 219 3.14 -12.08 9.60
CA GLN A 219 3.97 -13.27 9.73
C GLN A 219 3.11 -14.53 9.62
N THR A 220 3.51 -15.44 8.74
CA THR A 220 2.84 -16.71 8.49
C THR A 220 3.63 -17.89 9.05
N GLY A 221 4.93 -17.71 9.31
CA GLY A 221 5.80 -18.74 9.85
C GLY A 221 7.19 -18.21 10.17
N GLY A 222 8.07 -19.10 10.62
CA GLY A 222 9.46 -18.75 10.91
C GLY A 222 10.06 -19.61 12.00
N VAL A 223 11.34 -19.34 12.27
CA VAL A 223 12.07 -19.93 13.39
C VAL A 223 11.94 -19.00 14.59
N GLU A 224 11.69 -19.61 15.76
CA GLU A 224 11.62 -18.90 17.02
C GLU A 224 13.02 -18.40 17.46
N PRO A 225 13.17 -17.19 18.00
CA PRO A 225 14.44 -16.68 18.52
C PRO A 225 14.98 -17.55 19.67
N GLU A 226 16.15 -18.14 19.48
CA GLU A 226 16.84 -18.90 20.54
C GLU A 226 17.42 -17.94 21.58
N TYR A 227 17.10 -18.14 22.86
CA TYR A 227 17.67 -17.35 23.96
C TYR A 227 19.16 -17.72 24.16
N PRO A 228 20.12 -16.81 23.92
CA PRO A 228 21.54 -17.13 24.08
C PRO A 228 21.89 -17.56 25.49
N ALA A 229 22.50 -18.75 25.63
CA ALA A 229 22.87 -19.33 26.92
C ALA A 229 23.81 -18.44 27.76
N ALA A 230 24.64 -17.59 27.12
CA ALA A 230 25.46 -16.63 27.82
C ALA A 230 24.63 -15.51 28.46
N ALA A 231 23.67 -14.94 27.73
CA ALA A 231 22.77 -13.91 28.26
C ALA A 231 21.86 -14.47 29.36
N ALA A 232 21.35 -15.69 29.18
CA ALA A 232 20.56 -16.39 30.18
C ALA A 232 21.34 -16.65 31.48
N ARG A 233 22.62 -17.07 31.40
CA ARG A 233 23.48 -17.24 32.57
C ARG A 233 23.76 -15.94 33.30
N ASP A 234 23.87 -14.84 32.56
CA ASP A 234 24.11 -13.50 33.12
C ASP A 234 22.80 -12.85 33.63
N GLY A 235 21.64 -13.51 33.50
CA GLY A 235 20.34 -13.00 33.94
C GLY A 235 19.79 -11.85 33.08
N ILE A 236 20.24 -11.72 31.84
CA ILE A 236 19.90 -10.61 30.95
C ILE A 236 18.68 -10.95 30.11
N SER A 237 17.58 -10.27 30.38
CA SER A 237 16.29 -10.42 29.70
C SER A 237 15.75 -9.07 29.21
N GLY A 238 14.65 -9.10 28.45
CA GLY A 238 13.95 -7.90 27.98
C GLY A 238 13.48 -8.00 26.54
N GLU A 239 13.01 -6.86 26.01
CA GLU A 239 12.42 -6.78 24.68
C GLU A 239 13.41 -6.22 23.66
N VAL A 240 13.58 -6.95 22.56
CA VAL A 240 14.31 -6.48 21.37
C VAL A 240 13.30 -5.95 20.37
N VAL A 241 13.49 -4.72 19.92
CA VAL A 241 12.66 -4.10 18.89
C VAL A 241 13.45 -4.10 17.58
N LEU A 242 12.86 -4.71 16.56
CA LEU A 242 13.42 -4.86 15.23
C LEU A 242 12.53 -4.14 14.22
N ASP A 243 13.17 -3.51 13.24
CA ASP A 243 12.50 -2.96 12.06
C ASP A 243 12.84 -3.86 10.86
N LEU A 244 11.79 -4.40 10.23
CA LEU A 244 11.85 -5.40 9.17
C LEU A 244 11.29 -4.84 7.87
N LEU A 245 11.98 -5.09 6.76
CA LEU A 245 11.47 -4.81 5.43
C LEU A 245 11.03 -6.09 4.74
N VAL A 246 9.72 -6.27 4.59
CA VAL A 246 9.11 -7.43 3.96
C VAL A 246 8.88 -7.15 2.48
N GLY A 247 9.37 -8.05 1.62
CA GLY A 247 9.19 -7.95 0.18
C GLY A 247 7.86 -8.51 -0.31
N PRO A 248 7.51 -8.27 -1.59
CA PRO A 248 6.24 -8.70 -2.18
C PRO A 248 6.13 -10.23 -2.35
N THR A 249 7.24 -10.95 -2.15
CA THR A 249 7.28 -12.43 -2.07
C THR A 249 7.03 -12.97 -0.66
N GLY A 250 6.91 -12.10 0.35
CA GLY A 250 6.76 -12.52 1.75
C GLY A 250 8.07 -12.82 2.47
N ARG A 251 9.23 -12.53 1.86
CA ARG A 251 10.56 -12.72 2.46
C ARG A 251 11.08 -11.43 3.08
N VAL A 252 11.79 -11.55 4.19
CA VAL A 252 12.46 -10.42 4.85
C VAL A 252 13.73 -10.06 4.10
N SER A 253 13.80 -8.82 3.60
CA SER A 253 14.93 -8.31 2.81
C SER A 253 15.95 -7.55 3.66
N GLN A 254 15.47 -6.84 4.69
CA GLN A 254 16.31 -6.07 5.60
C GLN A 254 15.80 -6.22 7.04
N VAL A 255 16.74 -6.27 7.98
CA VAL A 255 16.51 -6.29 9.42
C VAL A 255 17.47 -5.30 10.07
N SER A 256 16.98 -4.41 10.92
CA SER A 256 17.81 -3.62 11.83
C SER A 256 17.26 -3.68 13.24
N VAL A 257 18.16 -3.53 14.21
CA VAL A 257 17.82 -3.45 15.62
C VAL A 257 17.52 -2.00 15.96
N ALA A 258 16.27 -1.69 16.26
CA ALA A 258 15.85 -0.37 16.72
C ALA A 258 16.18 -0.16 18.20
N SER A 259 16.05 -1.20 19.02
CA SER A 259 16.43 -1.19 20.43
C SER A 259 16.72 -2.61 20.91
N SER A 260 17.72 -2.78 21.78
CA SER A 260 18.02 -4.05 22.42
C SER A 260 18.63 -3.84 23.81
N PRO A 261 18.25 -4.63 24.83
CA PRO A 261 18.87 -4.57 26.16
C PRO A 261 20.31 -5.05 26.16
N ASP A 262 20.65 -6.00 25.30
CA ASP A 262 21.99 -6.57 25.14
C ASP A 262 22.21 -6.98 23.69
N ARG A 263 23.47 -6.88 23.23
CA ARG A 263 23.83 -7.19 21.84
C ARG A 263 23.52 -8.64 21.46
N ARG A 264 23.69 -9.59 22.38
CA ARG A 264 23.45 -11.03 22.15
C ARG A 264 21.98 -11.33 21.89
N LEU A 265 21.08 -10.67 22.62
CA LEU A 265 19.63 -10.77 22.39
C LEU A 265 19.26 -10.20 21.01
N GLY A 266 19.85 -9.06 20.66
CA GLY A 266 19.70 -8.44 19.36
C GLY A 266 20.11 -9.37 18.21
N GLU A 267 21.30 -9.96 18.31
CA GLU A 267 21.82 -10.90 17.29
C GLU A 267 20.94 -12.15 17.14
N ALA A 268 20.44 -12.71 18.25
CA ALA A 268 19.51 -13.84 18.23
C ALA A 268 18.18 -13.50 17.55
N ALA A 269 17.58 -12.37 17.92
CA ALA A 269 16.33 -11.90 17.32
C ALA A 269 16.48 -11.63 15.82
N VAL A 270 17.60 -11.02 15.40
CA VAL A 270 17.93 -10.78 13.98
C VAL A 270 18.04 -12.11 13.22
N SER A 271 18.73 -13.11 13.79
CA SER A 271 18.90 -14.42 13.15
C SER A 271 17.57 -15.12 12.87
N ALA A 272 16.65 -15.06 13.84
CA ALA A 272 15.32 -15.63 13.71
C ALA A 272 14.44 -14.86 12.71
N MET A 273 14.38 -13.52 12.82
CA MET A 273 13.55 -12.72 11.92
C MET A 273 14.04 -12.73 10.46
N ARG A 274 15.32 -12.97 10.20
CA ARG A 274 15.82 -13.19 8.82
C ARG A 274 15.23 -14.45 8.17
N GLN A 275 14.82 -15.43 8.96
CA GLN A 275 14.25 -16.70 8.51
C GLN A 275 12.71 -16.70 8.60
N ALA A 276 12.11 -15.61 9.07
CA ALA A 276 10.67 -15.49 9.18
C ALA A 276 10.00 -15.41 7.79
N GLU A 277 8.82 -15.99 7.71
CA GLU A 277 7.98 -15.99 6.52
C GLU A 277 6.76 -15.11 6.76
N PHE A 278 6.38 -14.34 5.74
CA PHE A 278 5.26 -13.41 5.82
C PHE A 278 4.31 -13.62 4.64
N ALA A 279 3.03 -13.37 4.88
CA ALA A 279 2.15 -12.87 3.84
C ALA A 279 2.61 -11.45 3.49
N PRO A 280 2.85 -11.11 2.21
CA PRO A 280 3.33 -9.80 1.82
C PRO A 280 2.29 -8.74 2.16
N GLY A 281 2.76 -7.51 2.38
CA GLY A 281 1.88 -6.35 2.42
C GLY A 281 1.19 -6.18 1.07
N ARG A 282 -0.01 -5.59 1.06
CA ARG A 282 -0.79 -5.40 -0.17
C ARG A 282 -1.42 -4.02 -0.26
N LEU A 283 -1.59 -3.55 -1.48
CA LEU A 283 -2.54 -2.49 -1.84
C LEU A 283 -3.64 -3.13 -2.67
N GLY A 284 -4.81 -3.33 -2.06
CA GLY A 284 -5.85 -4.19 -2.63
C GLY A 284 -5.32 -5.59 -2.94
N LYS A 285 -5.25 -5.94 -4.22
CA LYS A 285 -4.77 -7.25 -4.70
C LYS A 285 -3.28 -7.29 -5.07
N TYR A 286 -2.58 -6.16 -4.99
CA TYR A 286 -1.19 -6.05 -5.40
C TYR A 286 -0.25 -6.22 -4.22
N PRO A 287 0.67 -7.19 -4.23
CA PRO A 287 1.71 -7.29 -3.21
C PRO A 287 2.70 -6.13 -3.34
N VAL A 288 3.08 -5.54 -2.20
CA VAL A 288 3.98 -4.39 -2.11
C VAL A 288 4.99 -4.57 -0.97
N TRP A 289 6.05 -3.77 -1.02
CA TRP A 289 7.02 -3.65 0.07
C TRP A 289 6.36 -3.03 1.31
N SER A 290 6.62 -3.59 2.49
CA SER A 290 6.01 -3.14 3.74
C SER A 290 7.02 -3.18 4.89
N TRP A 291 7.05 -2.10 5.68
CA TRP A 291 7.83 -2.02 6.91
C TRP A 291 7.02 -2.53 8.09
N VAL A 292 7.62 -3.46 8.84
CA VAL A 292 7.01 -4.06 10.04
C VAL A 292 7.97 -3.89 11.21
N ARG A 293 7.45 -3.38 12.32
CA ARG A 293 8.14 -3.41 13.61
C ARG A 293 7.80 -4.68 14.35
N ALA A 294 8.82 -5.48 14.66
CA ALA A 294 8.71 -6.69 15.45
C ALA A 294 9.33 -6.47 16.84
N THR A 295 8.56 -6.75 17.89
CA THR A 295 9.07 -6.80 19.26
C THR A 295 9.20 -8.25 19.67
N VAL A 296 10.42 -8.68 20.01
CA VAL A 296 10.75 -10.03 20.50
C VAL A 296 11.06 -9.96 21.99
N ALA A 297 10.31 -10.68 22.82
CA ALA A 297 10.53 -10.70 24.27
C ALA A 297 11.38 -11.90 24.72
N PHE A 298 12.56 -11.69 25.32
CA PHE A 298 13.33 -12.76 25.96
C PHE A 298 13.04 -12.79 27.46
N ARG A 299 12.64 -13.95 27.98
CA ARG A 299 12.26 -14.16 29.39
C ARG A 299 13.00 -15.34 29.99
#